data_AF-A0A2G6VXL8-F1
#
_entry.id   AF-A0A2G6VXL8-F1
#
_cell.length_a   1.000
_cell.length_b   1.000
_cell.length_c   1.000
_cell.angle_alpha   90.00
_cell.angle_beta   90.00
_cell.angle_gamma   90.00
#
_symmetry.space_group_name_H-M   'P 1'
#
loop_
_entity.id
_entity.type
_entity.pdbx_description
1 polymer ?
#
loop_
_entity_poly.entity_id
_entity_poly.type
_entity_poly.pdbx_seq_one_letter_code
_entity_poly.pdbx_strand_id
1 'polypeptide(L)' 'MKKILLVSIAFIWIGCLTILIIALTDLYPNNIFQEYQLLVGIAFISITGFLRIIFNKITVEQAKKKQNSII' A
#
# COMPACT_ATOMS: atom_id res chain seq x y z
N MET A 1 -8.78 -0.50 -18.11
CA MET A 1 -7.33 -0.47 -17.84
C MET A 1 -6.97 0.06 -16.44
N LYS A 2 -7.44 1.23 -15.98
CA LYS A 2 -7.11 1.76 -14.63
C LYS A 2 -7.62 0.93 -13.44
N LYS A 3 -8.78 0.29 -13.59
CA LYS A 3 -9.39 -0.55 -12.54
C LYS A 3 -8.52 -1.78 -12.19
N ILE A 4 -7.85 -2.37 -13.18
CA ILE A 4 -6.99 -3.55 -13.00
C ILE A 4 -5.73 -3.18 -12.20
N LEU A 5 -5.12 -2.02 -12.50
CA LEU A 5 -4.02 -1.48 -11.71
C LEU A 5 -4.42 -1.25 -10.25
N LEU A 6 -5.62 -0.70 -10.03
CA LEU A 6 -6.19 -0.46 -8.71
C LEU A 6 -6.39 -1.76 -7.92
N VAL A 7 -6.94 -2.80 -8.57
CA VAL A 7 -7.12 -4.11 -7.95
C VAL A 7 -5.77 -4.77 -7.66
N SER A 8 -4.80 -4.68 -8.57
CA SER A 8 -3.46 -5.23 -8.38
C SER A 8 -2.76 -4.58 -7.17
N ILE A 9 -2.87 -3.26 -7.02
CA ILE A 9 -2.27 -2.55 -5.89
C ILE A 9 -2.94 -2.91 -4.56
N ALA A 10 -4.26 -3.16 -4.57
CA ALA A 10 -4.97 -3.63 -3.40
C ALA A 10 -4.50 -5.04 -2.97
N PHE A 11 -4.31 -5.96 -3.92
CA PHE A 11 -3.76 -7.28 -3.64
C PHE A 11 -2.33 -7.22 -3.07
N ILE A 12 -1.47 -6.38 -3.64
CA ILE A 12 -0.10 -6.16 -3.13
C ILE A 12 -0.15 -5.61 -1.70
N TRP A 13 -1.04 -4.66 -1.43
CA TRP A 13 -1.19 -4.07 -0.10
C TRP A 13 -1.68 -5.09 0.94
N ILE A 14 -2.64 -5.94 0.57
CA ILE A 14 -3.13 -7.04 1.43
C ILE A 14 -1.99 -8.02 1.76
N GLY A 15 -1.14 -8.38 0.79
CA GLY A 15 0.04 -9.23 1.05
C GLY A 15 1.07 -8.58 1.98
N CYS A 16 1.29 -7.26 1.86
CA CYS A 16 2.11 -6.53 2.82
C CYS A 16 1.50 -6.53 4.24
N LEU A 17 0.17 -6.46 4.34
CA LEU A 17 -0.53 -6.46 5.61
C LEU A 17 -0.46 -7.83 6.31
N THR A 18 -0.52 -8.94 5.56
CA THR A 18 -0.33 -10.27 6.15
C THR A 18 1.10 -10.46 6.67
N ILE A 19 2.11 -9.99 5.94
CA ILE A 19 3.52 -9.99 6.40
C ILE A 19 3.67 -9.18 7.68
N LEU A 20 3.03 -8.00 7.77
CA LEU A 20 3.05 -7.19 8.97
C LEU A 20 2.43 -7.92 10.17
N ILE A 21 1.28 -8.58 9.98
CA ILE A 21 0.64 -9.37 11.03
C ILE A 21 1.55 -10.51 11.48
N ILE A 22 2.16 -11.25 10.55
CA ILE A 22 3.09 -12.34 10.87
C ILE A 22 4.33 -11.81 11.61
N ALA A 23 4.84 -10.65 11.21
CA ALA A 23 5.96 -10.02 11.89
C ALA A 23 5.58 -9.64 13.33
N LEU A 24 4.41 -9.00 13.53
CA LEU A 24 3.98 -8.50 14.83
C LEU A 24 3.50 -9.60 15.79
N THR A 25 3.07 -10.73 15.25
CA THR A 25 2.49 -11.82 16.04
C THR A 25 3.53 -12.92 16.22
N ASP A 26 3.78 -13.32 17.47
CA ASP A 26 4.72 -14.41 17.81
C ASP A 26 4.10 -15.80 17.57
N LEU A 27 3.43 -15.97 16.42
CA LEU A 27 2.75 -17.20 16.01
C LEU A 27 3.72 -18.33 15.68
N TYR A 28 4.99 -18.01 15.40
CA TYR A 28 6.03 -18.99 15.07
C TYR A 28 7.26 -18.77 15.96
N PRO A 29 7.73 -19.80 16.69
CA PRO A 29 8.85 -19.69 17.62
C PRO A 29 10.22 -19.42 16.96
N ASN A 30 10.28 -19.36 15.63
CA ASN A 30 11.49 -19.00 14.86
C ASN A 30 11.16 -17.90 13.84
N ASN A 31 10.50 -16.85 14.31
CA ASN A 31 10.13 -15.71 13.48
C ASN A 31 11.34 -14.78 13.28
N ILE A 32 12.03 -14.94 12.14
CA ILE A 32 13.13 -14.06 11.71
C ILE A 32 12.69 -12.59 11.67
N PHE A 33 11.38 -12.34 11.47
CA PHE A 33 10.80 -11.00 11.44
C PHE A 33 10.61 -10.36 12.82
N GLN A 34 10.76 -11.11 13.92
CA GLN A 34 10.54 -10.60 15.29
C GLN A 34 11.55 -9.52 15.65
N GLU A 35 12.82 -9.70 15.28
CA GLU A 35 13.89 -8.72 15.48
C GLU A 35 13.68 -7.45 14.62
N TYR A 36 13.04 -7.61 13.45
CA TYR A 36 12.79 -6.52 12.51
C TYR A 36 11.35 -5.98 12.57
N GLN A 37 10.57 -6.30 13.61
CA GLN A 37 9.16 -5.90 13.74
C GLN A 37 8.94 -4.40 13.52
N LEU A 38 9.76 -3.57 14.17
CA LEU A 38 9.69 -2.12 14.04
C LEU A 38 10.05 -1.67 12.62
N LEU A 39 11.06 -2.28 12.00
CA LEU A 39 11.48 -1.97 10.64
C LEU A 39 10.36 -2.32 9.64
N VAL A 40 9.73 -3.48 9.77
CA VAL A 40 8.61 -3.94 8.93
C VAL A 40 7.40 -3.03 9.10
N GLY A 41 7.09 -2.63 10.33
CA GLY A 41 6.03 -1.65 10.62
C GLY A 41 6.26 -0.29 9.97
N ILE A 42 7.47 0.27 10.11
CA ILE A 42 7.84 1.55 9.49
C ILE A 42 7.81 1.45 7.96
N ALA A 43 8.30 0.36 7.39
CA ALA A 43 8.24 0.10 5.96
C ALA A 43 6.79 0.05 5.47
N PHE A 44 5.90 -0.63 6.19
CA PHE A 44 4.48 -0.70 5.85
C PHE A 44 3.80 0.68 5.90
N ILE A 45 4.08 1.47 6.94
CA ILE A 45 3.55 2.84 7.07
C ILE A 45 4.06 3.72 5.93
N SER A 46 5.34 3.64 5.59
CA SER A 46 5.95 4.40 4.50
C SER A 46 5.34 4.05 3.15
N ILE A 47 5.18 2.76 2.84
CA ILE A 47 4.53 2.27 1.61
C ILE A 47 3.07 2.76 1.55
N THR A 48 2.33 2.66 2.66
CA THR A 48 0.94 3.09 2.74
C THR A 48 0.80 4.61 2.53
N GLY A 49 1.68 5.39 3.15
CA GLY A 49 1.73 6.84 2.95
C GLY A 49 2.03 7.22 1.50
N PHE A 50 3.01 6.56 0.89
CA PHE A 50 3.37 6.78 -0.51
C PHE A 50 2.24 6.40 -1.47
N LEU A 51 1.58 5.27 -1.22
CA LEU A 51 0.43 4.81 -2.02
C LEU A 51 -0.72 5.83 -1.99
N ARG A 52 -0.98 6.43 -0.82
CA ARG A 52 -1.99 7.49 -0.67
C ARG A 52 -1.68 8.73 -1.52
N ILE A 53 -0.41 9.15 -1.55
CA ILE A 53 0.02 10.30 -2.35
C ILE A 53 -0.19 10.02 -3.84
N ILE A 54 0.25 8.85 -4.31
CA ILE A 54 0.08 8.44 -5.71
C ILE A 54 -1.41 8.39 -6.07
N PHE A 55 -2.23 7.79 -5.22
CA PHE A 55 -3.66 7.64 -5.47
C PHE A 55 -4.36 9.00 -5.58
N ASN A 56 -4.05 9.93 -4.67
CA ASN A 56 -4.57 11.29 -4.71
C ASN A 56 -4.10 12.04 -5.96
N LYS A 57 -2.81 11.95 -6.32
CA LYS A 57 -2.30 12.58 -7.56
C LYS A 57 -3.02 12.07 -8.79
N ILE A 58 -3.15 10.75 -8.94
CA ILE A 58 -3.85 10.14 -10.07
C ILE A 58 -5.31 10.61 -10.11
N THR A 59 -6.00 10.62 -8.96
CA THR A 59 -7.41 11.04 -8.87
C THR A 59 -7.58 12.52 -9.24
N VAL A 60 -6.74 13.40 -8.72
CA VAL A 60 -6.74 14.83 -9.04
C VAL A 60 -6.42 15.05 -10.52
N GLU A 61 -5.46 14.30 -11.08
CA GLU A 61 -5.12 14.36 -12.50
C GLU A 61 -6.26 13.89 -13.40
N GLN A 62 -7.00 12.84 -12.99
CA GLN A 62 -8.22 12.41 -13.69
C GLN A 62 -9.31 13.49 -13.64
N ALA A 63 -9.49 14.14 -12.48
CA ALA A 63 -10.48 15.21 -12.32
C ALA A 63 -10.14 16.42 -13.20
N LYS A 64 -8.86 16.84 -13.22
CA LYS A 64 -8.37 17.94 -14.07
C LYS A 64 -8.52 17.62 -15.56
N LYS A 65 -8.18 16.39 -15.97
CA LYS A 65 -8.34 15.94 -17.36
C LYS A 65 -9.82 15.90 -17.79
N LYS A 66 -10.73 15.52 -16.90
CA LYS A 66 -12.18 15.53 -17.16
C LYS A 66 -12.70 16.97 -17.35
N GLN A 67 -12.24 17.93 -16.54
CA GLN A 67 -12.64 19.33 -16.65
C GLN A 67 -12.14 19.99 -17.94
N ASN A 68 -10.89 19.72 -18.33
CA ASN A 68 -10.28 20.29 -19.54
C ASN A 68 -10.79 19.69 -20.86
N SER A 69 -11.65 18.66 -20.79
CA SER A 69 -12.32 18.03 -21.94
C SER A 69 -13.75 18.55 -22.14
N ILE A 70 -14.27 19.34 -21.19
CA ILE A 70 -15.63 19.91 -21.22
C ILE A 70 -15.59 21.39 -21.66
N ILE A 71 -14.40 22.01 -21.63
CA ILE A 71 -14.14 23.37 -22.12
C ILE A 71 -13.62 23.29 -23.55
#